data_AF-A0A838PPI7-F1
#
_entry.id   AF-A0A838PPI7-F1
#
_cell.length_a   1.000
_cell.length_b   1.000
_cell.length_c   1.000
_cell.angle_alpha   90.00
_cell.angle_beta   90.00
_cell.angle_gamma   90.00
#
_symmetry.space_group_name_H-M   'P 1'
#
loop_
_entity.id
_entity.type
_entity.pdbx_description
1 polymer ?
#
loop_
_entity_poly.entity_id
_entity_poly.type
_entity_poly.pdbx_seq_one_letter_code
_entity_poly.pdbx_strand_id
1 'polypeptide(L)'
;MRREDAEAVALAGGEPARELAAQLIEQVAALRTEVEELRRQLGRSSENSSTPPSQDPPRTRAERRAVARKHFKASSRKPGGQPGHEGKSRELAAPERVDRRFEHLAGECAGCGHRFDPPRSASASRFATRPPSCHRSVRSSSSIAA
;
A
#
# COMPACT_ATOMS: atom_id res chain seq x y z
N MET A 1 14.74 16.67 -33.42
CA MET A 1 15.65 17.67 -34.00
C MET A 1 17.02 17.52 -33.34
N ARG A 2 18.11 17.43 -34.11
CA ARG A 2 19.45 17.44 -33.50
C ARG A 2 19.80 18.87 -33.09
N ARG A 3 20.63 19.00 -32.06
CA ARG A 3 21.05 20.29 -31.54
C ARG A 3 21.74 21.15 -32.61
N GLU A 4 22.54 20.51 -33.46
CA GLU A 4 23.22 21.14 -34.60
C GLU A 4 22.24 21.75 -35.60
N ASP A 5 21.15 21.04 -35.92
CA ASP A 5 20.10 21.53 -36.84
C ASP A 5 19.38 22.76 -36.24
N ALA A 6 19.17 22.77 -34.92
CA ALA A 6 18.56 23.88 -34.20
C ALA A 6 19.45 25.13 -34.17
N GLU A 7 20.76 24.94 -33.95
CA GLU A 7 21.76 26.00 -33.93
C GLU A 7 21.93 26.61 -35.34
N ALA A 8 21.88 25.80 -36.40
CA ALA A 8 21.87 26.27 -37.78
C ALA A 8 20.63 27.14 -38.10
N VAL A 9 19.44 26.73 -37.66
CA VAL A 9 18.21 27.51 -37.82
C VAL A 9 18.25 28.81 -37.01
N ALA A 10 18.80 28.78 -35.80
CA ALA A 10 18.96 29.96 -34.95
C ALA A 10 19.93 30.98 -35.57
N LEU A 11 21.01 30.50 -36.20
CA LEU A 11 21.97 31.36 -36.88
C LEU A 11 21.41 31.94 -38.19
N ALA A 12 20.63 31.14 -38.94
CA ALA A 12 20.02 31.55 -40.20
C ALA A 12 18.90 32.60 -40.01
N GLY A 13 18.11 32.48 -38.93
CA GLY A 13 17.02 33.42 -38.61
C GLY A 13 15.94 33.51 -39.69
N GLY A 14 14.98 34.43 -39.55
CA GLY A 14 13.98 34.70 -40.60
C GLY A 14 13.03 33.52 -40.89
N GLU A 15 12.88 33.16 -42.17
CA GLU A 15 11.97 32.11 -42.64
C GLU A 15 12.22 30.71 -42.05
N PRO A 16 13.46 30.16 -42.01
CA PRO A 16 13.68 28.85 -41.38
C PRO A 16 13.33 28.84 -39.88
N ALA A 17 13.51 29.95 -39.17
CA ALA A 17 13.10 30.07 -37.77
C ALA A 17 11.57 30.11 -37.63
N ARG A 18 10.85 30.76 -38.56
CA ARG A 18 9.37 30.79 -38.59
C ARG A 18 8.78 29.42 -38.90
N GLU A 19 9.36 28.71 -39.87
CA GLU A 19 8.96 27.35 -40.24
C GLU A 19 9.14 26.39 -39.06
N LEU A 20 10.30 26.43 -38.41
CA LEU A 20 10.55 25.64 -37.21
C LEU A 20 9.59 25.99 -36.08
N ALA A 21 9.30 27.28 -35.86
CA ALA A 21 8.34 27.70 -34.84
C ALA A 21 6.92 27.17 -35.14
N ALA A 22 6.47 27.20 -36.40
CA ALA A 22 5.18 26.66 -36.79
C ALA A 22 5.08 25.15 -36.53
N GLN A 23 6.10 24.39 -36.94
CA GLN A 23 6.17 22.95 -36.70
C GLN A 23 6.17 22.60 -35.21
N LEU A 24 6.93 23.35 -34.39
CA LEU A 24 6.95 23.15 -32.95
C LEU A 24 5.61 23.50 -32.29
N ILE A 25 4.91 24.55 -32.75
CA ILE A 25 3.58 24.90 -32.25
C ILE A 25 2.59 23.77 -32.53
N GLU A 26 2.60 23.21 -33.73
CA GLU A 26 1.73 22.08 -34.11
C GLU A 26 2.03 20.83 -33.26
N GLN A 27 3.30 20.47 -33.11
CA GLN A 27 3.69 19.33 -32.28
C GLN A 27 3.31 19.52 -30.82
N VAL A 28 3.52 20.72 -30.26
CA VAL A 28 3.13 21.03 -28.89
C VAL A 28 1.61 20.96 -28.73
N ALA A 29 0.83 21.42 -29.71
CA ALA A 29 -0.62 21.32 -29.69
C ALA A 29 -1.07 19.85 -29.67
N ALA A 30 -0.53 19.02 -30.58
CA ALA A 30 -0.84 17.60 -30.64
C ALA A 30 -0.49 16.86 -29.33
N LEU A 31 0.71 17.09 -28.79
CA LEU A 31 1.15 16.49 -27.54
C LEU A 31 0.31 16.96 -26.34
N ARG A 32 -0.11 18.23 -26.31
CA ARG A 32 -1.02 18.73 -25.26
C ARG A 32 -2.36 18.01 -25.30
N THR A 33 -2.94 17.85 -26.48
CA THR A 33 -4.20 17.11 -26.65
C THR A 33 -4.06 15.66 -26.20
N GLU A 34 -2.96 14.98 -26.55
CA GLU A 34 -2.71 13.60 -26.11
C GLU A 34 -2.54 13.52 -24.59
N VAL A 35 -1.78 14.44 -23.99
CA VAL A 35 -1.60 14.50 -22.54
C VAL A 35 -2.92 14.75 -21.82
N GLU A 36 -3.77 15.64 -22.33
CA GLU A 36 -5.11 15.89 -21.77
C GLU A 36 -5.99 14.64 -21.85
N GLU A 37 -5.97 13.94 -22.98
CA GLU A 37 -6.74 12.70 -23.15
C GLU A 37 -6.25 11.59 -22.21
N LEU A 38 -4.94 11.36 -22.13
CA LEU A 38 -4.36 10.38 -21.22
C LEU A 38 -4.66 10.73 -19.76
N ARG A 39 -4.58 12.01 -19.38
CA ARG A 39 -4.95 12.46 -18.04
C ARG A 39 -6.44 12.24 -17.75
N ARG A 40 -7.31 12.47 -18.73
CA ARG A 40 -8.75 12.19 -18.62
C ARG A 40 -9.01 10.70 -18.41
N GLN A 41 -8.31 9.83 -19.14
CA GLN A 41 -8.43 8.38 -19.00
C GLN A 41 -7.90 7.90 -17.64
N LEU A 42 -6.73 8.35 -17.21
CA LEU A 42 -6.14 8.00 -15.91
C LEU A 42 -6.94 8.53 -14.72
N GLY A 43 -7.61 9.67 -14.90
CA GLY A 43 -8.50 10.23 -13.90
C GLY A 43 -9.83 9.50 -13.77
N ARG A 44 -10.18 8.61 -14.71
CA ARG A 44 -11.46 7.90 -14.71
C ARG A 44 -11.43 6.73 -13.74
N SER A 45 -12.36 6.73 -12.79
CA SER A 45 -12.55 5.68 -11.79
C SER A 45 -14.03 5.40 -11.58
N SER A 46 -14.38 4.30 -10.91
CA SER A 46 -15.77 4.03 -10.52
C SER A 46 -16.40 5.09 -9.61
N GLU A 47 -15.57 5.93 -8.95
CA GLU A 47 -16.04 7.01 -8.07
C GLU A 47 -16.51 8.26 -8.85
N ASN A 48 -15.99 8.50 -10.06
CA ASN A 48 -16.28 9.71 -10.85
C ASN A 48 -16.78 9.43 -12.28
N SER A 49 -16.95 8.17 -12.63
CA SER A 49 -17.58 7.73 -13.87
C SER A 49 -18.52 6.58 -13.53
N SER A 50 -19.70 6.52 -14.14
CA SER A 50 -20.74 5.49 -13.91
C SER A 50 -20.32 4.07 -14.34
N THR A 51 -19.02 3.80 -14.37
CA THR A 51 -18.38 2.53 -14.68
C THR A 51 -18.39 1.67 -13.40
N PRO A 52 -18.64 0.36 -13.49
CA PRO A 52 -18.69 -0.50 -12.30
C PRO A 52 -17.32 -0.60 -11.61
N PRO A 53 -17.28 -0.73 -10.27
CA PRO A 53 -16.05 -0.80 -9.48
C PRO A 53 -15.19 -2.04 -9.75
N SER A 54 -15.72 -3.04 -10.46
CA SER A 54 -14.96 -4.20 -10.92
C SER A 54 -13.95 -3.88 -12.03
N GLN A 55 -14.10 -2.74 -12.71
CA GLN A 55 -13.20 -2.27 -13.77
C GLN A 55 -11.99 -1.50 -13.21
N ASP A 56 -12.04 -1.09 -11.93
CA ASP A 56 -10.93 -0.39 -11.31
C ASP A 56 -9.75 -1.35 -11.05
N PRO A 57 -8.50 -0.91 -11.26
CA PRO A 57 -7.34 -1.73 -10.96
C PRO A 57 -7.25 -2.07 -9.46
N PRO A 58 -6.73 -3.26 -9.11
CA PRO A 58 -6.64 -3.69 -7.73
C PRO A 58 -5.71 -2.77 -6.93
N ARG A 59 -6.29 -2.04 -5.97
CA ARG A 59 -5.56 -1.14 -5.06
C ARG A 59 -4.47 -1.89 -4.32
N THR A 60 -3.31 -1.27 -4.15
CA THR A 60 -2.22 -1.78 -3.30
C THR A 60 -2.64 -1.88 -1.83
N ARG A 61 -1.90 -2.65 -1.02
CA ARG A 61 -2.17 -2.77 0.42
C ARG A 61 -2.14 -1.41 1.14
N ALA A 62 -1.25 -0.51 0.73
CA ALA A 62 -1.11 0.82 1.31
C ALA A 62 -2.36 1.68 1.01
N GLU A 63 -2.81 1.69 -0.24
CA GLU A 63 -4.00 2.42 -0.68
C GLU A 63 -5.26 1.91 0.00
N ARG A 64 -5.46 0.58 0.06
CA ARG A 64 -6.61 -0.01 0.78
C ARG A 64 -6.66 0.43 2.24
N ARG A 65 -5.50 0.48 2.92
CA ARG A 65 -5.41 0.96 4.31
C ARG A 65 -5.71 2.45 4.42
N ALA A 66 -5.22 3.26 3.48
CA ALA A 66 -5.48 4.70 3.47
C ALA A 66 -6.98 5.00 3.31
N VAL A 67 -7.64 4.31 2.38
CA VAL A 67 -9.08 4.42 2.14
C VAL A 67 -9.88 4.00 3.37
N ALA A 68 -9.59 2.84 3.95
CA ALA A 68 -10.24 2.37 5.18
C ALA A 68 -10.09 3.37 6.33
N ARG A 69 -8.91 3.98 6.49
CA ARG A 69 -8.68 5.02 7.50
C ARG A 69 -9.48 6.29 7.24
N LYS A 70 -9.61 6.72 5.97
CA LYS A 70 -10.46 7.87 5.61
C LYS A 70 -11.93 7.59 5.95
N HIS A 71 -12.46 6.42 5.59
CA HIS A 71 -13.82 6.03 5.96
C HIS A 71 -14.02 5.95 7.48
N PHE A 72 -13.04 5.43 8.22
CA PHE A 72 -13.11 5.40 9.68
C PHE A 72 -13.15 6.81 10.28
N LYS A 73 -12.35 7.75 9.76
CA LYS A 73 -12.37 9.16 10.21
C LYS A 73 -13.66 9.87 9.86
N ALA A 74 -14.23 9.60 8.68
CA ALA A 74 -15.50 10.16 8.25
C ALA A 74 -16.70 9.54 9.01
N SER A 75 -16.55 8.29 9.45
CA SER A 75 -17.53 7.61 10.28
C SER A 75 -17.49 8.18 11.70
N SER A 76 -18.50 8.97 12.08
CA SER A 76 -18.70 9.40 13.47
C SER A 76 -19.02 8.25 14.44
N ARG A 77 -19.07 6.99 13.96
CA ARG A 77 -19.29 5.81 14.80
C ARG A 77 -18.03 5.47 15.58
N LYS A 78 -18.12 5.55 16.90
CA LYS A 78 -17.09 5.02 17.79
C LYS A 78 -17.07 3.49 17.71
N PRO A 79 -15.89 2.86 17.79
CA PRO A 79 -15.80 1.41 17.94
C PRO A 79 -16.48 0.98 19.24
N GLY A 80 -17.26 -0.10 19.21
CA GLY A 80 -18.00 -0.61 20.36
C GLY A 80 -19.47 -0.88 20.04
N GLY A 81 -20.24 -1.20 21.08
CA GLY A 81 -21.69 -1.39 20.99
C GLY A 81 -22.43 -0.08 20.68
N GLN A 82 -23.73 -0.20 20.43
CA GLN A 82 -24.61 0.98 20.31
C GLN A 82 -24.60 1.78 21.62
N PRO A 83 -24.76 3.12 21.58
CA PRO A 83 -24.86 3.94 22.79
C PRO A 83 -25.96 3.42 23.73
N GLY A 84 -25.64 3.24 25.01
CA GLY A 84 -26.57 2.68 26.01
C GLY A 84 -26.48 1.17 26.21
N HIS A 85 -25.72 0.43 25.38
CA HIS A 85 -25.44 -0.98 25.64
C HIS A 85 -24.22 -1.14 26.54
N GLU A 86 -24.40 -1.86 27.65
CA GLU A 86 -23.29 -2.24 28.52
C GLU A 86 -22.33 -3.19 27.79
N GLY A 87 -21.04 -2.85 27.82
CA GLY A 87 -19.98 -3.69 27.27
C GLY A 87 -19.81 -4.94 28.11
N LYS A 88 -20.18 -6.11 27.58
CA LYS A 88 -19.89 -7.40 28.21
C LYS A 88 -18.47 -7.85 27.89
N SER A 89 -17.49 -7.31 28.60
CA SER A 89 -16.12 -7.82 28.55
C SER A 89 -15.84 -8.74 29.73
N ARG A 90 -15.11 -9.83 29.51
CA ARG A 90 -14.57 -10.65 30.59
C ARG A 90 -13.34 -9.96 31.16
N GLU A 91 -13.30 -9.76 32.48
CA GLU A 91 -12.09 -9.33 33.16
C GLU A 91 -11.01 -10.41 33.04
N LEU A 92 -9.76 -10.00 32.83
CA LEU A 92 -8.63 -10.91 32.89
C LEU A 92 -8.48 -11.38 34.34
N ALA A 93 -8.66 -12.68 34.57
CA ALA A 93 -8.46 -13.26 35.88
C ALA A 93 -6.99 -13.11 36.30
N ALA A 94 -6.78 -12.75 37.57
CA ALA A 94 -5.45 -12.67 38.15
C ALA A 94 -4.76 -14.06 38.09
N PRO A 95 -3.42 -14.10 37.88
CA PRO A 95 -2.61 -15.31 37.88
C PRO A 95 -2.95 -16.33 39.00
N GLU A 96 -3.27 -15.83 40.19
CA GLU A 96 -3.54 -16.58 41.41
C GLU A 96 -4.95 -17.20 41.43
N ARG A 97 -5.86 -16.67 40.61
CA ARG A 97 -7.25 -17.15 40.47
C ARG A 97 -7.41 -18.18 39.34
N VAL A 98 -6.29 -18.62 38.76
CA VAL A 98 -6.25 -19.59 37.66
C VAL A 98 -5.78 -20.93 38.21
N ASP A 99 -6.67 -21.92 38.24
CA ASP A 99 -6.38 -23.26 38.80
C ASP A 99 -5.31 -24.02 38.01
N ARG A 100 -5.27 -23.82 36.68
CA ARG A 100 -4.35 -24.53 35.77
C ARG A 100 -3.90 -23.63 34.64
N ARG A 101 -2.62 -23.68 34.31
CA ARG A 101 -2.04 -23.05 33.11
C ARG A 101 -1.46 -24.13 32.22
N PHE A 102 -1.79 -24.05 30.93
CA PHE A 102 -1.26 -24.92 29.90
C PHE A 102 -0.36 -24.11 28.99
N GLU A 103 0.89 -24.53 28.85
CA GLU A 103 1.80 -23.97 27.86
C GLU A 103 1.48 -24.57 26.49
N HIS A 104 1.01 -23.73 25.56
CA HIS A 104 0.80 -24.13 24.17
C HIS A 104 1.97 -23.67 23.32
N LEU A 105 3.06 -24.44 23.35
CA LEU A 105 4.19 -24.26 22.46
C LEU A 105 4.04 -25.19 21.25
N ALA A 106 4.19 -24.64 20.03
CA ALA A 106 4.23 -25.48 18.84
C ALA A 106 5.48 -26.37 18.88
N GLY A 107 5.38 -27.63 18.42
CA GLY A 107 6.55 -28.51 18.36
C GLY A 107 7.58 -28.04 17.33
N GLU A 108 7.12 -27.38 16.26
CA GLU A 108 7.97 -26.87 15.19
C GLU A 108 7.39 -25.60 14.54
N CYS A 109 8.28 -24.80 13.95
CA CYS A 109 7.89 -23.63 13.18
C CYS A 109 7.33 -24.03 11.81
N ALA A 110 6.06 -23.70 11.55
CA ALA A 110 5.38 -24.00 10.27
C ALA A 110 6.07 -23.42 9.02
N GLY A 111 6.96 -22.44 9.17
CA GLY A 111 7.69 -21.84 8.05
C GLY A 111 9.10 -22.37 7.80
N CYS A 112 9.77 -22.96 8.80
CA CYS A 112 11.18 -23.36 8.67
C CYS A 112 11.55 -24.70 9.34
N GLY A 113 10.59 -25.38 9.98
CA GLY A 113 10.82 -26.68 10.64
C GLY A 113 11.67 -26.62 11.91
N HIS A 114 12.04 -25.43 12.39
CA HIS A 114 12.78 -25.29 13.65
C HIS A 114 11.95 -25.81 14.81
N ARG A 115 12.50 -26.77 15.57
CA ARG A 115 11.85 -27.31 16.77
C ARG A 115 12.04 -26.37 17.94
N PHE A 116 10.94 -26.10 18.65
CA PHE A 116 11.00 -25.30 19.87
C PHE A 116 11.20 -26.23 21.06
N ASP A 117 12.31 -26.06 21.79
CA ASP A 117 12.49 -26.75 23.06
C ASP A 117 11.58 -26.13 24.13
N PRO A 118 10.92 -26.94 24.96
CA PRO A 118 10.15 -26.40 26.08
C PRO A 118 11.09 -25.67 27.05
N PRO A 119 10.68 -24.51 27.59
CA PRO A 119 11.52 -23.75 28.51
C PRO A 119 11.82 -24.58 29.77
N ARG A 120 13.09 -24.56 30.22
CA ARG A 120 13.55 -25.30 31.40
C ARG A 120 13.26 -24.61 32.74
N SER A 121 12.48 -23.52 32.75
CA SER A 121 12.20 -22.76 33.99
C SER A 121 10.84 -22.05 33.97
N ALA A 122 10.16 -22.09 35.12
CA ALA A 122 8.86 -21.49 35.41
C ALA A 122 8.92 -19.96 35.56
N SER A 123 9.41 -19.22 34.56
CA SER A 123 9.28 -17.76 34.53
C SER A 123 8.13 -17.34 33.62
N ALA A 124 7.14 -16.70 34.24
CA ALA A 124 5.91 -16.14 33.69
C ALA A 124 5.96 -15.82 32.18
N SER A 125 5.39 -16.71 31.37
CA SER A 125 5.16 -16.45 29.95
C SER A 125 4.03 -15.42 29.82
N ARG A 126 4.38 -14.25 29.27
CA ARG A 126 3.42 -13.27 28.76
C ARG A 126 2.57 -14.00 27.72
N PHE A 127 1.25 -13.88 27.78
CA PHE A 127 0.34 -14.35 26.74
C PHE A 127 0.80 -13.84 25.37
N ALA A 128 1.60 -14.64 24.66
CA ALA A 128 2.06 -14.33 23.32
C ALA A 128 0.92 -14.65 22.37
N THR A 129 0.08 -13.65 22.09
CA THR A 129 -0.92 -13.70 21.01
C THR A 129 -0.29 -13.69 19.61
N ARG A 130 1.04 -13.80 19.51
CA ARG A 130 1.76 -13.99 18.25
C ARG A 130 2.43 -15.36 18.30
N PRO A 131 2.22 -16.22 17.28
CA PRO A 131 3.00 -17.45 17.16
C PRO A 131 4.49 -17.10 17.15
N PRO A 132 5.38 -17.97 17.66
CA PRO A 132 6.81 -17.72 17.60
C PRO A 132 7.19 -17.44 16.14
N SER A 133 7.65 -16.20 15.90
CA SER A 133 7.99 -15.75 14.56
C SER A 133 9.16 -16.56 14.03
N CYS A 134 9.11 -16.92 12.75
CA CYS A 134 10.18 -17.65 12.08
C CYS A 134 11.52 -16.93 12.27
N HIS A 135 12.48 -17.58 12.94
CA HIS A 135 13.83 -17.03 13.19
C HIS A 135 14.57 -16.63 11.91
N ARG A 136 14.15 -17.14 10.75
CA ARG A 136 14.71 -16.86 9.43
C ARG A 136 14.12 -15.60 8.77
N SER A 137 13.22 -14.86 9.40
CA SER A 137 12.56 -13.68 8.80
C SER A 137 13.42 -12.41 8.75
N VAL A 138 14.75 -12.54 8.67
CA VAL A 138 15.66 -11.44 8.32
C VAL A 138 16.71 -11.96 7.35
N ARG A 139 16.35 -11.98 6.07
CA ARG A 139 17.24 -11.60 4.97
C ARG A 139 16.36 -11.11 3.82
N SER A 140 16.27 -9.79 3.74
CA SER A 140 15.95 -9.08 2.51
C SER A 140 16.79 -9.69 1.39
N SER A 141 16.13 -10.17 0.33
CA SER A 141 16.80 -10.42 -0.95
C SER A 141 16.11 -9.51 -1.95
N SER A 142 16.59 -8.27 -1.98
CA SER A 142 16.58 -7.47 -3.20
C SER A 142 17.36 -8.27 -4.24
N SER A 143 16.67 -8.87 -5.20
CA SER A 143 17.28 -9.35 -6.44
C SER A 143 16.50 -8.75 -7.59
N ILE A 144 17.06 -7.64 -8.08
CA ILE A 144 16.88 -7.11 -9.42
C ILE A 144 17.37 -8.18 -10.41
N ALA A 145 16.57 -8.51 -11.41
CA ALA A 145 16.98 -9.05 -12.72
C ALA A 145 15.77 -8.82 -13.65
N ALA A 146 15.85 -7.82 -14.54
CA ALA A 146 16.40 -7.89 -15.91
C ALA A 146 15.42 -8.58 -16.86
#